data_AF-A0A150WQY9-F1
#
_entry.id   AF-A0A150WQY9-F1
#
_cell.length_a   1.000
_cell.length_b   1.000
_cell.length_c   1.000
_cell.angle_alpha   90.00
_cell.angle_beta   90.00
_cell.angle_gamma   90.00
#
_symmetry.space_group_name_H-M   'P 1'
#
loop_
_entity.id
_entity.type
_entity.pdbx_description
1 polymer ?
#
loop_
_entity_poly.entity_id
_entity_poly.type
_entity_poly.pdbx_seq_one_letter_code
_entity_poly.pdbx_strand_id
1 'polypeptide(L)' 'MKRYIIFASIGFELVGLIVGSYYLGQTLDEKYQTNGLIFVGLSFACLIGWLTRVIWMIRRIQKEDEKEEAKNPPSNTL' A
#
# COMPACT_ATOMS: atom_id res chain seq x y z
N MET A 1 8.29 9.39 14.93
CA MET A 1 9.09 8.42 14.15
C MET A 1 8.23 7.41 13.38
N LYS A 2 7.22 6.77 13.98
CA LYS A 2 6.36 5.76 13.33
C LYS A 2 5.77 6.23 11.98
N ARG A 3 5.24 7.47 11.89
CA ARG A 3 4.59 8.01 10.67
C ARG A 3 5.52 8.16 9.46
N TYR A 4 6.79 8.51 9.66
CA TYR A 4 7.76 8.62 8.56
C TYR A 4 8.10 7.26 7.94
N ILE A 5 8.27 6.24 8.78
CA ILE A 5 8.50 4.86 8.33
C ILE A 5 7.30 4.34 7.53
N ILE A 6 6.08 4.63 7.98
CA ILE A 6 4.85 4.26 7.25
C ILE A 6 4.81 4.91 5.87
N PHE A 7 5.10 6.22 5.79
CA PHE A 7 5.09 6.94 4.52
C PHE A 7 6.18 6.43 3.56
N ALA A 8 7.38 6.17 4.08
CA ALA A 8 8.47 5.57 3.32
C ALA A 8 8.14 4.15 2.83
N SER A 9 7.49 3.32 3.66
CA SER A 9 7.03 1.99 3.27
C SER A 9 5.97 2.03 2.17
N ILE A 10 5.00 2.95 2.23
CA ILE A 10 3.98 3.10 1.18
C ILE A 10 4.64 3.52 -0.15
N GLY A 11 5.58 4.46 -0.10
CA GLY A 11 6.33 4.88 -1.30
C GLY A 11 7.18 3.75 -1.88
N PHE A 12 7.86 2.98 -1.02
CA PHE A 12 8.65 1.81 -1.44
C PHE A 12 7.77 0.72 -2.05
N GLU A 13 6.62 0.43 -1.45
CA GLU A 13 5.66 -0.52 -2.02
C GLU A 13 5.13 -0.05 -3.37
N LEU A 14 4.85 1.24 -3.56
CA LEU A 14 4.38 1.77 -4.85
C LEU A 14 5.43 1.56 -5.95
N VAL A 15 6.71 1.85 -5.65
CA VAL A 15 7.82 1.60 -6.58
C VAL A 15 7.96 0.11 -6.88
N GLY A 16 7.91 -0.73 -5.85
CA GLY A 16 7.95 -2.19 -6.01
C GLY A 16 6.80 -2.73 -6.85
N LEU A 17 5.61 -2.14 -6.72
CA LEU A 17 4.43 -2.51 -7.50
C LEU A 17 4.59 -2.10 -8.97
N ILE A 18 5.11 -0.92 -9.26
CA ILE A 18 5.39 -0.48 -10.63
C ILE A 18 6.41 -1.41 -11.31
N VAL A 19 7.55 -1.67 -10.64
CA VAL A 19 8.60 -2.55 -11.18
C VAL A 19 8.11 -4.00 -11.31
N GLY A 20 7.41 -4.48 -10.28
CA GLY A 20 6.83 -5.82 -10.26
C GLY A 20 5.80 -6.01 -11.35
N SER A 21 4.84 -5.09 -11.50
CA SER A 21 3.85 -5.10 -12.56
C SER A 21 4.49 -5.00 -13.93
N TYR A 22 5.51 -4.16 -14.12
CA TYR A 22 6.23 -4.05 -15.40
C TYR A 22 6.84 -5.41 -15.82
N TYR A 23 7.59 -6.05 -14.92
CA TYR A 23 8.24 -7.33 -15.21
C TYR A 23 7.25 -8.49 -15.36
N LEU A 24 6.27 -8.59 -14.46
CA LEU A 24 5.20 -9.60 -14.55
C LEU A 24 4.37 -9.40 -15.82
N GLY A 25 4.06 -8.15 -16.13
CA GLY A 25 3.32 -7.76 -17.32
C GLY A 25 4.02 -8.18 -18.60
N GLN A 26 5.30 -7.82 -18.72
CA GLN A 26 6.11 -8.22 -19.86
C GLN A 26 6.20 -9.75 -19.98
N THR A 27 6.45 -10.45 -18.88
CA THR A 27 6.57 -11.92 -18.88
C THR A 27 5.26 -12.62 -19.24
N LEU A 28 4.12 -12.11 -18.77
CA LEU A 28 2.80 -12.67 -19.10
C LEU A 28 2.39 -12.33 -20.54
N ASP A 29 2.67 -11.12 -21.01
CA ASP A 29 2.33 -10.70 -22.37
C ASP A 29 3.11 -11.51 -23.41
N GLU A 30 4.39 -11.82 -23.11
CA GLU A 30 5.22 -12.71 -23.93
C GLU A 30 4.69 -14.15 -23.98
N LYS A 31 4.10 -14.64 -22.88
CA LYS A 31 3.56 -16.01 -22.79
C LYS A 31 2.17 -16.19 -23.38
N TYR A 32 1.32 -15.16 -23.30
CA TYR A 32 -0.08 -15.24 -23.68
C TYR A 32 -0.43 -14.51 -24.98
N GLN A 33 0.49 -13.78 -25.62
CA GLN A 33 0.27 -13.01 -26.86
C GLN A 33 -1.00 -12.14 -26.82
N THR A 34 -1.38 -11.63 -25.64
CA THR A 34 -2.73 -11.07 -25.41
C THR A 34 -2.82 -9.57 -25.69
N ASN A 35 -1.91 -9.01 -26.49
CA ASN A 35 -1.88 -7.58 -26.86
C ASN A 35 -2.10 -6.66 -25.64
N GLY A 36 -1.54 -7.00 -24.47
CA GLY A 36 -1.63 -6.18 -23.25
C GLY A 36 -2.96 -6.20 -22.49
N LEU A 37 -3.98 -6.94 -22.93
CA LEU A 37 -5.29 -6.97 -22.23
C LEU A 37 -5.21 -7.66 -20.86
N ILE A 38 -4.46 -8.75 -20.77
CA ILE A 38 -4.16 -9.43 -19.50
C ILE A 38 -3.31 -8.54 -18.61
N PHE A 39 -2.35 -7.81 -19.19
CA PHE A 39 -1.51 -6.88 -18.45
C PHE A 39 -2.33 -5.77 -17.77
N VAL A 40 -3.28 -5.18 -18.49
CA VAL A 40 -4.16 -4.14 -17.94
C VAL A 40 -5.03 -4.72 -16.82
N GLY A 41 -5.66 -5.88 -17.03
CA GLY A 41 -6.50 -6.52 -16.02
C GLY A 41 -5.73 -6.88 -14.75
N LEU A 42 -4.53 -7.44 -14.91
CA LEU A 42 -3.68 -7.86 -13.80
C LEU A 42 -3.09 -6.65 -13.06
N SER A 43 -2.73 -5.59 -13.79
CA SER A 43 -2.29 -4.32 -13.20
C SER A 43 -3.41 -3.69 -12.36
N PHE A 44 -4.64 -3.61 -12.88
CA PHE A 44 -5.79 -3.11 -12.13
C PHE A 44 -6.08 -3.96 -10.88
N ALA A 45 -6.07 -5.28 -11.01
CA ALA A 45 -6.28 -6.17 -9.86
C ALA A 45 -5.19 -5.99 -8.80
N CYS A 46 -3.92 -5.87 -9.22
CA CYS A 46 -2.79 -5.65 -8.32
C CYS A 46 -2.90 -4.28 -7.62
N LEU A 47 -3.29 -3.24 -8.36
CA LEU A 47 -3.44 -1.88 -7.86
C LEU A 47 -4.60 -1.76 -6.87
N ILE A 48 -5.74 -2.38 -7.15
CA ILE A 48 -6.91 -2.43 -6.24
C ILE A 48 -6.57 -3.24 -4.98
N GLY A 49 -5.92 -4.39 -5.13
CA GLY A 49 -5.48 -5.22 -4.00
C GLY A 49 -4.52 -4.47 -3.07
N TRP A 50 -3.58 -3.74 -3.66
CA TRP A 50 -2.65 -2.90 -2.91
C TRP A 50 -3.33 -1.72 -2.23
N LEU A 51 -4.22 -0.99 -2.93
CA LEU A 51 -5.01 0.10 -2.35
C LEU A 51 -5.81 -0.36 -1.12
N THR A 52 -6.42 -1.53 -1.21
CA THR A 52 -7.17 -2.13 -0.09
C THR A 52 -6.25 -2.36 1.11
N ARG A 53 -5.03 -2.86 0.88
CA ARG A 53 -4.04 -3.11 1.93
C ARG A 53 -3.52 -1.81 2.56
N VAL A 54 -3.27 -0.78 1.75
CA VAL A 54 -2.86 0.55 2.24
C VAL A 54 -3.94 1.18 3.10
N ILE A 55 -5.20 1.18 2.63
CA ILE A 55 -6.33 1.75 3.39
C ILE A 55 -6.51 1.01 4.72
N TRP A 56 -6.40 -0.32 4.71
CA TRP A 56 -6.49 -1.13 5.93
C TRP A 56 -5.37 -0.79 6.92
N MET A 57 -4.14 -0.62 6.42
CA MET A 57 -2.99 -0.25 7.25
C MET A 57 -3.15 1.14 7.87
N ILE A 58 -3.55 2.15 7.08
CA ILE A 58 -3.79 3.51 7.56
C ILE A 58 -4.89 3.53 8.64
N ARG A 59 -6.01 2.85 8.40
CA ARG A 59 -7.10 2.75 9.38
C ARG A 59 -6.66 2.08 10.68
N ARG A 60 -5.79 1.06 10.59
CA ARG A 60 -5.25 0.39 11.76
C ARG A 60 -4.34 1.32 12.56
N ILE A 61 -3.47 2.07 11.89
CA ILE A 61 -2.55 3.03 12.54
C ILE A 61 -3.34 4.15 13.22
N GLN A 62 -4.37 4.69 12.58
CA GLN A 62 -5.25 5.71 13.18
C GLN A 62 -5.92 5.20 14.46
N LYS A 63 -6.40 3.95 14.46
CA LYS A 63 -6.97 3.32 15.67
C LYS A 63 -5.95 3.04 16.77
N GLU A 64 -4.69 2.78 16.42
CA GLU A 64 -3.60 2.61 17.39
C GLU A 64 -3.23 3.96 18.02
N ASP A 65 -3.15 5.03 17.24
CA ASP A 65 -2.88 6.40 17.71
C ASP A 65 -4.00 6.90 18.67
N GLU A 66 -5.28 6.73 18.33
CA GLU A 66 -6.41 7.10 19.21
C GLU A 66 -6.39 6.37 20.56
N LYS A 67 -5.97 5.10 20.57
CA LYS A 67 -5.87 4.32 21.81
C LYS A 67 -4.67 4.72 22.67
N GLU A 68 -3.55 5.12 22.07
CA GLU A 68 -2.40 5.67 22.81
C GLU A 68 -2.76 7.00 23.47
N GLU A 69 -3.50 7.89 22.78
CA GLU A 69 -3.97 9.18 23.33
C GLU A 69 -4.99 9.00 24.47
N ALA A 70 -5.96 8.08 24.32
CA ALA A 70 -6.95 7.83 25.37
C ALA A 70 -6.34 7.24 26.67
N LYS A 71 -5.16 6.62 26.58
CA LYS A 71 -4.49 5.98 27.72
C LYS A 71 -3.53 6.93 28.46
N ASN A 72 -3.09 8.01 27.81
CA ASN A 72 -2.27 9.07 28.40
C ASN A 72 -2.95 10.42 28.17
N PRO A 73 -4.03 10.74 28.90
CA PRO A 73 -4.61 12.08 28.83
C PRO A 73 -3.55 13.11 29.21
N PRO A 74 -3.52 14.29 28.57
CA PRO A 74 -2.57 15.34 28.91
C PRO A 74 -2.71 15.63 30.41
N SER A 75 -1.66 15.32 31.17
CA SER A 75 -1.55 15.70 32.58
C SER A 75 -1.54 17.22 32.63
N ASN A 76 -2.71 17.77 32.92
CA ASN A 76 -2.89 19.19 33.15
C ASN A 76 -2.07 19.55 34.39
N THR A 77 -0.85 20.04 34.16
CA THR A 77 -0.03 20.68 35.18
C THR A 77 -0.57 22.09 35.33
N LEU A 78 -1.56 22.23 36.21
CA LEU A 78 -1.91 23.48 36.88
C LEU A 78 -1.63 23.29 38.37
#